data_AF-A0A4Y2L6E0-F1
#
_entry.id   AF-A0A4Y2L6E0-F1
#
_cell.length_a   1.000
_cell.length_b   1.000
_cell.length_c   1.000
_cell.angle_alpha   90.00
_cell.angle_beta   90.00
_cell.angle_gamma   90.00
#
_symmetry.space_group_name_H-M   'P 1'
#
loop_
_entity.id
_entity.type
_entity.pdbx_description
1 polymer ?
#
loop_
_entity_poly.entity_id
_entity_poly.type
_entity_poly.pdbx_seq_one_letter_code
_entity_poly.pdbx_strand_id
1 'polypeptide(L)'
;MVYGSASKSVLQILDPVHDLGLRLASGAFRTSPVHSLYVICGVPCLQFRRQTLSLKYYFRIKSDCEHPMYDRVLHPLFGTFYSNKKSYIPPFGHRIRLLIQDLNMANVDILAKEEETPLWTERNIAVIDDFRKHIKLLTPNSVYLQLFYSHRQQFSTYEAVFTDGSKTVNHVGSAVVFNHLTIAEKLHNYCSFFTAEMYAILKALHTIELQDI
;
A
#
# COMPACT_ATOMS: atom_id res chain seq x y z
N MET A 1 -10.47 6.19 -10.20
CA MET A 1 -11.87 5.71 -10.24
C MET A 1 -12.63 6.35 -9.09
N VAL A 2 -13.70 7.10 -9.34
CA VAL A 2 -14.47 7.82 -8.30
C VAL A 2 -15.69 6.98 -7.90
N TYR A 3 -15.89 6.77 -6.61
CA TYR A 3 -16.99 5.94 -6.09
C TYR A 3 -18.38 6.55 -6.39
N GLY A 4 -19.30 5.71 -6.84
CA GLY A 4 -20.72 6.07 -7.04
C GLY A 4 -21.02 7.01 -8.20
N SER A 5 -20.16 7.12 -9.22
CA SER A 5 -20.39 7.99 -10.39
C SER A 5 -21.41 7.46 -11.39
N ALA A 6 -21.80 6.19 -11.30
CA ALA A 6 -22.82 5.59 -12.15
C ALA A 6 -24.24 5.99 -11.69
N SER A 7 -25.23 5.84 -12.56
CA SER A 7 -26.63 6.08 -12.21
C SER A 7 -27.09 5.12 -11.09
N LYS A 8 -28.12 5.53 -10.34
CA LYS A 8 -28.71 4.70 -9.28
C LYS A 8 -29.14 3.32 -9.81
N SER A 9 -29.73 3.27 -11.00
CA SER A 9 -30.16 2.02 -11.64
C SER A 9 -28.99 1.08 -11.90
N VAL A 10 -27.86 1.59 -12.41
CA VAL A 10 -26.66 0.78 -12.67
C VAL A 10 -26.03 0.30 -11.36
N LEU A 11 -26.00 1.15 -10.34
CA LEU A 11 -25.46 0.77 -9.03
C LEU A 11 -26.28 -0.31 -8.33
N GLN A 12 -27.61 -0.29 -8.49
CA GLN A 12 -28.53 -1.24 -7.88
C GLN A 12 -28.44 -2.66 -8.45
N ILE A 13 -27.88 -2.82 -9.66
CA ILE A 13 -27.65 -4.15 -10.26
C ILE A 13 -26.73 -5.01 -9.38
N LEU A 14 -25.85 -4.38 -8.58
CA LEU A 14 -24.93 -5.09 -7.70
C LEU A 14 -25.56 -5.51 -6.36
N ASP A 15 -26.69 -4.94 -5.96
CA ASP A 15 -27.30 -5.22 -4.66
C ASP A 15 -27.76 -6.70 -4.56
N PRO A 16 -28.45 -7.31 -5.56
CA PRO A 16 -28.79 -8.73 -5.51
C PRO A 16 -27.58 -9.66 -5.43
N VAL A 17 -26.49 -9.32 -6.11
CA VAL A 17 -25.24 -10.12 -6.11
C VAL A 17 -24.59 -10.06 -4.72
N HIS A 18 -24.56 -8.88 -4.11
CA HIS A 18 -24.03 -8.69 -2.77
C HIS A 18 -24.86 -9.45 -1.72
N ASP A 19 -26.19 -9.29 -1.77
CA ASP A 19 -27.09 -9.94 -0.81
C ASP A 19 -27.06 -11.46 -0.97
N LEU A 20 -26.96 -11.99 -2.20
CA LEU A 20 -26.79 -13.42 -2.44
C LEU A 20 -25.47 -13.93 -1.84
N GLY A 21 -24.37 -13.19 -2.01
CA GLY A 21 -23.08 -13.54 -1.42
C GLY A 21 -23.17 -13.64 0.11
N LEU A 22 -23.84 -12.69 0.76
CA LEU A 22 -24.05 -12.72 2.21
C LEU A 22 -24.88 -13.91 2.65
N ARG A 23 -25.93 -14.29 1.91
CA ARG A 23 -26.75 -15.47 2.21
C ARG A 23 -25.95 -16.76 2.11
N LEU A 24 -25.17 -16.90 1.03
CA LEU A 24 -24.34 -18.10 0.83
C LEU A 24 -23.28 -18.23 1.91
N ALA A 25 -22.62 -17.13 2.28
CA ALA A 25 -21.60 -17.12 3.32
C ALA A 25 -22.15 -17.38 4.74
N SER A 26 -23.34 -16.86 5.04
CA SER A 26 -23.98 -17.02 6.36
C SER A 26 -24.89 -18.26 6.49
N GLY A 27 -25.18 -18.96 5.39
CA GLY A 27 -26.16 -20.05 5.36
C GLY A 27 -27.61 -19.59 5.55
N ALA A 28 -27.89 -18.28 5.44
CA ALA A 28 -29.23 -17.75 5.65
C ALA A 28 -30.21 -18.14 4.53
N PHE A 29 -31.49 -18.33 4.88
CA PHE A 29 -32.53 -18.64 3.90
C PHE A 29 -32.62 -17.59 2.79
N ARG A 30 -33.05 -18.01 1.60
CA ARG A 30 -33.28 -17.12 0.45
C ARG A 30 -34.28 -15.99 0.73
N THR A 31 -35.22 -16.22 1.64
CA THR A 31 -36.28 -15.28 2.06
C THR A 31 -35.90 -14.41 3.25
N SER A 32 -34.72 -14.60 3.85
CA SER A 32 -34.29 -13.81 5.02
C SER A 32 -34.29 -12.31 4.70
N PRO A 33 -34.72 -11.43 5.60
CA PRO A 33 -34.67 -9.99 5.37
C PRO A 33 -33.23 -9.49 5.18
N VAL A 34 -33.02 -8.62 4.18
CA VAL A 34 -31.68 -8.11 3.82
C VAL A 34 -31.05 -7.30 4.96
N HIS A 35 -31.85 -6.49 5.66
CA HIS A 35 -31.35 -5.72 6.80
C HIS A 35 -30.84 -6.63 7.92
N SER A 36 -31.50 -7.76 8.19
CA SER A 36 -31.04 -8.76 9.16
C SER A 36 -29.71 -9.40 8.73
N LEU A 37 -29.52 -9.63 7.42
CA LEU A 37 -28.25 -10.15 6.90
C LEU A 37 -27.09 -9.19 7.17
N TYR A 38 -27.29 -7.88 6.92
CA TYR A 38 -26.24 -6.88 7.18
C TYR A 38 -25.81 -6.86 8.64
N VAL A 39 -26.76 -6.98 9.57
CA VAL A 39 -26.48 -7.02 11.01
C VAL A 39 -25.75 -8.31 11.39
N ILE A 40 -26.24 -9.47 10.98
CA ILE A 40 -25.64 -10.78 11.35
C ILE A 40 -24.23 -10.94 10.77
N CYS A 41 -24.02 -10.51 9.52
CA CYS A 41 -22.72 -10.61 8.88
C CYS A 41 -21.74 -9.50 9.30
N GLY A 42 -22.21 -8.45 9.99
CA GLY A 42 -21.41 -7.26 10.28
C GLY A 42 -20.95 -6.50 9.03
N VAL A 43 -21.72 -6.59 7.93
CA VAL A 43 -21.37 -5.97 6.64
C VAL A 43 -22.41 -4.90 6.28
N PRO A 44 -22.00 -3.64 6.04
CA PRO A 44 -22.93 -2.59 5.64
C PRO A 44 -23.37 -2.76 4.20
N CYS A 45 -24.54 -2.21 3.85
CA CYS A 45 -25.03 -2.21 2.48
C CYS A 45 -24.06 -1.48 1.53
N LEU A 46 -24.13 -1.78 0.24
CA LEU A 46 -23.23 -1.20 -0.76
C LEU A 46 -23.33 0.33 -0.84
N GLN A 47 -24.49 0.92 -0.55
CA GLN A 47 -24.64 2.37 -0.51
C GLN A 47 -23.75 3.00 0.57
N PHE A 48 -23.82 2.49 1.80
CA PHE A 48 -22.97 2.97 2.90
C PHE A 48 -21.50 2.76 2.59
N ARG A 49 -21.13 1.59 2.05
CA ARG A 49 -19.75 1.33 1.62
C ARG A 49 -19.26 2.38 0.61
N ARG A 50 -20.06 2.73 -0.41
CA ARG A 50 -19.74 3.77 -1.39
C ARG A 50 -19.59 5.15 -0.76
N GLN A 51 -20.46 5.50 0.19
CA GLN A 51 -20.36 6.75 0.94
C GLN A 51 -19.08 6.81 1.78
N THR A 52 -18.77 5.76 2.55
CA THR A 52 -17.52 5.67 3.35
C THR A 52 -16.29 5.82 2.47
N LEU A 53 -16.24 5.14 1.33
CA LEU A 53 -15.12 5.25 0.39
C LEU A 53 -15.01 6.65 -0.23
N SER A 54 -16.15 7.28 -0.52
CA SER A 54 -16.20 8.66 -1.02
C SER A 54 -15.68 9.66 0.01
N LEU A 55 -16.07 9.50 1.28
CA LEU A 55 -15.60 10.34 2.39
C LEU A 55 -14.09 10.16 2.61
N LYS A 56 -13.59 8.92 2.68
CA LYS A 56 -12.14 8.65 2.80
C LYS A 56 -11.35 9.33 1.68
N TYR A 57 -11.85 9.23 0.44
CA TYR A 57 -11.19 9.87 -0.69
C TYR A 57 -11.25 11.40 -0.61
N TYR A 58 -12.38 11.97 -0.21
CA TYR A 58 -12.51 13.41 -0.01
C TYR A 58 -11.57 13.94 1.07
N PHE A 59 -11.52 13.31 2.23
CA PHE A 59 -10.64 13.75 3.32
C PHE A 59 -9.17 13.61 2.95
N ARG A 60 -8.80 12.57 2.18
CA ARG A 60 -7.46 12.44 1.60
C ARG A 60 -7.11 13.59 0.64
N ILE A 61 -8.06 14.04 -0.18
CA ILE A 61 -7.83 15.22 -1.04
C ILE A 61 -7.73 16.47 -0.17
N LYS A 62 -8.67 16.66 0.76
CA LYS A 62 -8.71 17.86 1.62
C LYS A 62 -7.46 17.99 2.52
N SER A 63 -6.80 16.88 2.87
CA SER A 63 -5.54 16.90 3.63
C SER A 63 -4.30 17.27 2.81
N ASP A 64 -4.38 17.27 1.48
CA ASP A 64 -3.24 17.45 0.58
C ASP A 64 -3.54 18.56 -0.43
N CYS A 65 -3.04 19.77 -0.16
CA CYS A 65 -3.28 20.95 -1.01
C CYS A 65 -2.65 20.83 -2.39
N GLU A 66 -1.60 20.01 -2.55
CA GLU A 66 -0.93 19.76 -3.83
C GLU A 66 -1.65 18.68 -4.66
N HIS A 67 -2.72 18.08 -4.14
CA HIS A 67 -3.45 17.06 -4.85
C HIS A 67 -4.06 17.64 -6.15
N PRO A 68 -3.89 17.00 -7.33
CA PRO A 68 -4.36 17.54 -8.62
C PRO A 68 -5.86 17.84 -8.72
N MET A 69 -6.65 17.24 -7.82
CA MET A 69 -8.09 17.40 -7.73
C MET A 69 -8.58 18.29 -6.59
N TYR A 70 -7.67 18.91 -5.83
CA TYR A 70 -8.00 19.72 -4.66
C TYR A 70 -9.05 20.79 -5.00
N ASP A 71 -8.72 21.73 -5.88
CA ASP A 71 -9.62 22.83 -6.26
C ASP A 71 -10.94 22.34 -6.86
N ARG A 72 -10.90 21.34 -7.74
CA ARG A 72 -12.10 20.85 -8.44
C ARG A 72 -13.08 20.16 -7.49
N VAL A 73 -12.61 19.59 -6.39
CA VAL A 73 -13.44 18.86 -5.41
C VAL A 73 -13.93 19.80 -4.32
N LEU A 74 -13.08 20.69 -3.80
CA LEU A 74 -13.46 21.66 -2.77
C LEU A 74 -14.27 22.84 -3.34
N HIS A 75 -13.95 23.27 -4.55
CA HIS A 75 -14.60 24.38 -5.26
C HIS A 75 -15.17 23.91 -6.61
N PRO A 76 -16.21 23.05 -6.60
CA PRO A 76 -16.74 22.46 -7.82
C PRO A 76 -17.43 23.50 -8.71
N LEU A 77 -17.02 23.56 -9.97
CA LEU A 77 -17.56 24.50 -10.96
C LEU A 77 -19.00 24.16 -11.37
N PHE A 78 -19.71 25.14 -11.93
CA PHE A 78 -21.05 24.98 -12.52
C PHE A 78 -22.12 24.49 -11.54
N GLY A 79 -22.06 24.90 -10.27
CA GLY A 79 -23.04 24.50 -9.26
C GLY A 79 -24.50 24.79 -9.65
N THR A 80 -24.77 25.96 -10.21
CA THR A 80 -26.12 26.34 -10.68
C THR A 80 -26.62 25.45 -11.81
N PHE A 81 -25.74 25.10 -12.77
CA PHE A 81 -26.06 24.19 -13.86
C PHE A 81 -26.49 22.82 -13.34
N TYR A 82 -25.72 22.22 -12.43
CA TYR A 82 -26.02 20.91 -11.87
C TYR A 82 -27.25 20.92 -10.95
N SER A 83 -27.50 22.01 -10.23
CA SER A 83 -28.74 22.17 -9.46
C SER A 83 -29.99 22.22 -10.35
N ASN A 84 -29.89 22.87 -11.51
CA ASN A 84 -31.02 23.04 -12.44
C ASN A 84 -31.26 21.80 -13.33
N LYS A 85 -30.21 21.03 -13.63
CA LYS A 85 -30.27 19.85 -14.52
C LYS A 85 -30.25 18.54 -13.72
N LYS A 86 -31.36 18.22 -13.03
CA LYS A 86 -31.51 17.00 -12.19
C LYS A 86 -31.27 15.66 -12.91
N SER A 87 -31.38 15.62 -14.24
CA SER A 87 -31.14 14.41 -15.04
C SER A 87 -29.63 14.07 -15.18
N TYR A 88 -28.76 15.07 -15.06
CA TYR A 88 -27.32 14.87 -15.20
C TYR A 88 -26.71 14.41 -13.89
N ILE A 89 -25.84 13.41 -13.95
CA ILE A 89 -25.09 12.97 -12.77
C ILE A 89 -24.03 14.03 -12.45
N PRO A 90 -24.08 14.67 -11.27
CA PRO A 90 -23.12 15.70 -10.94
C PRO A 90 -21.73 15.11 -10.66
N PRO A 91 -20.66 15.88 -10.89
CA PRO A 91 -19.29 15.47 -10.62
C PRO A 91 -19.07 15.25 -9.12
N PHE A 92 -17.95 14.61 -8.80
CA PHE A 92 -17.62 14.19 -7.43
C PHE A 92 -17.73 15.30 -6.40
N GLY A 93 -17.17 16.49 -6.66
CA GLY A 93 -17.19 17.62 -5.73
C GLY A 93 -18.61 18.06 -5.35
N HIS A 94 -19.55 18.08 -6.30
CA HIS A 94 -20.95 18.37 -6.02
C HIS A 94 -21.62 17.25 -5.22
N ARG A 95 -21.35 15.97 -5.55
CA ARG A 95 -21.92 14.81 -4.84
C ARG A 95 -21.44 14.72 -3.39
N ILE A 96 -20.14 14.89 -3.16
CA ILE A 96 -19.57 14.77 -1.81
C ILE A 96 -19.98 15.94 -0.92
N ARG A 97 -20.13 17.14 -1.48
CA ARG A 97 -20.60 18.32 -0.74
C ARG A 97 -21.97 18.08 -0.10
N LEU A 98 -22.91 17.47 -0.84
CA LEU A 98 -24.21 17.10 -0.29
C LEU A 98 -24.05 16.08 0.85
N LEU A 99 -23.24 15.04 0.65
CA LEU A 99 -23.02 14.02 1.68
C LEU A 99 -22.39 14.61 2.96
N ILE A 100 -21.46 15.56 2.84
CA ILE A 100 -20.84 16.24 3.98
C ILE A 100 -21.85 17.12 4.73
N GLN A 101 -22.73 17.79 3.99
CA GLN A 101 -23.83 18.59 4.58
C GLN A 101 -24.82 17.69 5.31
N ASP A 102 -25.24 16.58 4.68
CA ASP A 102 -26.17 15.60 5.26
C ASP A 102 -25.63 15.00 6.57
N LEU A 103 -24.31 14.83 6.68
CA LEU A 103 -23.64 14.27 7.86
C LEU A 103 -23.14 15.33 8.85
N ASN A 104 -23.36 16.62 8.57
CA ASN A 104 -22.85 17.74 9.36
C ASN A 104 -21.32 17.72 9.61
N MET A 105 -20.55 17.32 8.59
CA MET A 105 -19.08 17.14 8.67
C MET A 105 -18.29 18.28 8.02
N ALA A 106 -18.90 19.47 7.84
CA ALA A 106 -18.25 20.58 7.13
C ALA A 106 -16.98 21.09 7.84
N ASN A 107 -17.00 21.12 9.18
CA ASN A 107 -15.97 21.72 10.03
C ASN A 107 -15.11 20.68 10.75
N VAL A 108 -14.85 19.53 10.12
CA VAL A 108 -13.94 18.53 10.69
C VAL A 108 -12.50 19.03 10.51
N ASP A 109 -11.79 19.18 11.63
CA ASP A 109 -10.35 19.41 11.67
C ASP A 109 -9.64 18.16 11.15
N ILE A 110 -8.87 18.33 10.09
CA ILE A 110 -8.10 17.25 9.49
C ILE A 110 -6.67 17.45 9.95
N LEU A 111 -6.17 16.49 10.73
CA LEU A 111 -4.75 16.44 11.03
C LEU A 111 -4.00 16.37 9.70
N ALA A 112 -3.06 17.29 9.51
CA ALA A 112 -2.14 17.22 8.38
C ALA A 112 -1.54 15.82 8.36
N LYS A 113 -1.42 15.23 7.16
CA LYS A 113 -0.69 13.98 7.03
C LYS A 113 0.73 14.28 7.50
N GLU A 114 1.10 13.78 8.68
CA GLU A 114 2.49 13.69 9.06
C GLU A 114 3.14 12.82 8.00
N GLU A 115 3.91 13.43 7.11
CA GLU A 115 4.92 12.69 6.38
C GLU A 115 5.92 12.27 7.45
N GLU A 116 5.68 11.13 8.08
CA GLU A 116 6.70 10.47 8.89
C GLU A 116 7.90 10.32 7.96
N THR A 117 8.92 11.17 8.16
CA THR A 117 10.21 10.96 7.53
C THR A 117 10.65 9.60 8.03
N PRO A 118 10.74 8.61 7.16
CA PRO A 118 11.01 7.28 7.64
C PRO A 118 12.35 7.29 8.37
N LEU A 119 12.46 6.60 9.50
CA LEU A 119 13.60 6.73 10.43
C LEU A 119 14.97 6.50 9.78
N TRP A 120 15.03 5.82 8.62
CA TRP A 120 16.27 5.66 7.86
C TRP A 120 16.73 6.92 7.12
N THR A 121 15.88 7.94 6.96
CA THR A 121 16.22 9.23 6.31
C THR A 121 17.16 10.05 7.17
N GLU A 122 17.13 9.87 8.50
CA GLU A 122 18.06 10.52 9.43
C GLU A 122 19.41 9.79 9.51
N ARG A 123 19.51 8.59 8.93
CA ARG A 123 20.75 7.82 8.91
C ARG A 123 21.53 8.13 7.63
N ASN A 124 22.82 8.42 7.76
CA ASN A 124 23.75 8.60 6.63
C ASN A 124 24.06 7.25 5.95
N ILE A 125 23.04 6.59 5.39
CA ILE A 125 23.20 5.35 4.62
C ILE A 125 23.38 5.73 3.15
N ALA A 126 24.61 5.60 2.65
CA ALA A 126 24.88 5.71 1.23
C ALA A 126 24.44 4.42 0.52
N VAL A 127 23.42 4.51 -0.35
CA VAL A 127 23.01 3.40 -1.20
C VAL A 127 23.72 3.53 -2.55
N ILE A 128 24.54 2.54 -2.89
CA ILE A 128 25.30 2.49 -4.14
C ILE A 128 24.73 1.35 -4.99
N ASP A 129 24.21 1.70 -6.16
CA ASP A 129 23.60 0.74 -7.10
C ASP A 129 24.39 0.73 -8.42
N ASP A 130 25.64 0.24 -8.34
CA ASP A 130 26.57 0.18 -9.47
C ASP A 130 26.08 -0.76 -10.60
N PHE A 131 25.16 -1.66 -10.27
CA PHE A 131 24.65 -2.67 -11.20
C PHE A 131 23.39 -2.22 -11.95
N ARG A 132 22.68 -1.17 -11.50
CA ARG A 132 21.39 -0.71 -12.04
C ARG A 132 21.34 -0.55 -13.56
N LYS A 133 22.45 -0.09 -14.15
CA LYS A 133 22.54 0.25 -15.57
C LYS A 133 22.67 -0.98 -16.47
N HIS A 134 22.90 -2.16 -15.89
CA HIS A 134 23.17 -3.39 -16.62
C HIS A 134 21.97 -4.34 -16.58
N ILE A 135 21.49 -4.75 -17.76
CA ILE A 135 20.38 -5.69 -17.87
C ILE A 135 20.93 -7.12 -17.69
N LYS A 136 20.40 -7.86 -16.71
CA LYS A 136 20.85 -9.23 -16.36
C LYS A 136 20.89 -10.21 -17.53
N LEU A 137 19.93 -10.12 -18.45
CA LEU A 137 19.83 -11.02 -19.61
C LEU A 137 20.86 -10.72 -20.72
N LEU A 138 21.31 -9.47 -20.83
CA LEU A 138 22.15 -9.01 -21.94
C LEU A 138 23.62 -8.81 -21.56
N THR A 139 23.90 -8.78 -20.26
CA THR A 139 25.22 -8.45 -19.73
C THR A 139 25.98 -9.75 -19.40
N PRO A 140 27.16 -10.00 -20.00
CA PRO A 140 27.97 -11.16 -19.66
C PRO A 140 28.42 -11.16 -18.21
N ASN A 141 28.57 -12.36 -17.62
CA ASN A 141 29.03 -12.51 -16.23
C ASN A 141 30.41 -11.87 -15.97
N SER A 142 31.29 -11.83 -16.98
CA SER A 142 32.61 -11.17 -16.87
C SER A 142 32.49 -9.68 -16.55
N VAL A 143 31.47 -9.00 -17.07
CA VAL A 143 31.22 -7.58 -16.79
C VAL A 143 30.81 -7.39 -15.34
N TYR A 144 29.91 -8.24 -14.82
CA TYR A 144 29.51 -8.20 -13.40
C TYR A 144 30.68 -8.44 -12.46
N LEU A 145 31.55 -9.40 -12.80
CA LEU A 145 32.77 -9.65 -12.03
C LEU A 145 33.71 -8.44 -12.03
N GLN A 146 33.91 -7.80 -13.18
CA GLN A 146 34.76 -6.61 -13.28
C GLN A 146 34.19 -5.44 -12.46
N LEU A 147 32.89 -5.20 -12.53
CA LEU A 147 32.21 -4.18 -11.72
C LEU A 147 32.35 -4.46 -10.22
N PHE A 148 32.15 -5.72 -9.82
CA PHE A 148 32.34 -6.15 -8.43
C PHE A 148 33.77 -5.90 -7.94
N TYR A 149 34.78 -6.29 -8.71
CA TYR A 149 36.19 -6.06 -8.32
C TYR A 149 36.53 -4.58 -8.25
N SER A 150 36.06 -3.77 -9.20
CA SER A 150 36.23 -2.31 -9.17
C SER A 150 35.60 -1.69 -7.92
N HIS A 151 34.39 -2.12 -7.57
CA HIS A 151 33.71 -1.67 -6.36
C HIS A 151 34.47 -2.08 -5.09
N ARG A 152 34.90 -3.34 -4.99
CA ARG A 152 35.72 -3.82 -3.86
C ARG A 152 37.05 -3.09 -3.73
N GLN A 153 37.66 -2.69 -4.84
CA GLN A 153 38.89 -1.88 -4.82
C GLN A 153 38.64 -0.47 -4.28
N GLN A 154 37.55 0.18 -4.72
CA GLN A 154 37.16 1.50 -4.25
C GLN A 154 36.89 1.51 -2.74
N PHE A 155 36.27 0.46 -2.21
CA PHE A 155 35.95 0.29 -0.79
C PHE A 155 36.90 -0.68 -0.08
N SER A 156 38.17 -0.70 -0.49
CA SER A 156 39.18 -1.64 0.05
C SER A 156 39.49 -1.43 1.54
N THR A 157 39.25 -0.22 2.07
CA THR A 157 39.39 0.09 3.50
C THR A 157 38.22 -0.39 4.35
N TYR A 158 37.13 -0.83 3.73
CA TYR A 158 35.92 -1.28 4.42
C TYR A 158 35.84 -2.81 4.41
N GLU A 159 35.36 -3.38 5.52
CA GLU A 159 35.04 -4.81 5.57
C GLU A 159 33.85 -5.12 4.65
N ALA A 160 33.97 -6.19 3.86
CA ALA A 160 32.86 -6.69 3.06
C ALA A 160 31.98 -7.60 3.90
N VAL A 161 30.68 -7.36 3.86
CA VAL A 161 29.69 -8.27 4.43
C VAL A 161 28.67 -8.59 3.35
N PHE A 162 28.48 -9.89 3.10
CA PHE A 162 27.52 -10.38 2.11
C PHE A 162 26.36 -11.04 2.84
N THR A 163 25.15 -10.80 2.36
CA THR A 163 23.92 -11.35 2.92
C THR A 163 23.14 -12.03 1.81
N ASP A 164 22.49 -13.15 2.14
CA ASP A 164 21.60 -13.84 1.20
C ASP A 164 20.46 -14.53 1.96
N GLY A 165 19.25 -14.44 1.39
CA GLY A 165 18.07 -15.17 1.85
C GLY A 165 17.75 -16.30 0.88
N SER A 166 17.37 -17.47 1.40
CA SER A 166 16.95 -18.60 0.56
C SER A 166 15.60 -19.14 0.99
N LYS A 167 14.79 -19.57 0.01
CA LYS A 167 13.53 -20.24 0.24
C LYS A 167 13.29 -21.37 -0.75
N THR A 168 12.98 -22.54 -0.22
CA THR A 168 12.46 -23.71 -0.94
C THR A 168 11.06 -24.05 -0.40
N VAL A 169 10.44 -25.11 -0.92
CA VAL A 169 9.10 -25.54 -0.50
C VAL A 169 9.04 -25.84 1.01
N ASN A 170 10.10 -26.43 1.57
CA ASN A 170 10.12 -26.94 2.94
C ASN A 170 11.20 -26.31 3.83
N HIS A 171 11.90 -25.30 3.34
CA HIS A 171 13.03 -24.71 4.05
C HIS A 171 13.17 -23.24 3.72
N VAL A 172 13.43 -22.44 4.74
CA VAL A 172 13.82 -21.03 4.62
C VAL A 172 15.13 -20.88 5.38
N GLY A 173 16.12 -20.27 4.74
CA GLY A 173 17.45 -20.07 5.31
C GLY A 173 17.90 -18.64 5.11
N SER A 174 18.77 -18.17 6.00
CA SER A 174 19.39 -16.85 5.94
C SER A 174 20.88 -17.03 6.19
N ALA A 175 21.71 -16.32 5.43
CA ALA A 175 23.16 -16.40 5.54
C ALA A 175 23.82 -15.03 5.52
N VAL A 176 24.88 -14.90 6.30
CA VAL A 176 25.76 -13.73 6.35
C VAL A 176 27.21 -14.22 6.26
N VAL A 177 27.99 -13.58 5.40
CA VAL A 177 29.40 -13.90 5.16
C VAL A 177 30.23 -12.65 5.40
N PHE A 178 31.06 -12.71 6.44
CA PHE A 178 32.19 -11.82 6.70
C PHE A 178 33.46 -12.46 6.14
N ASN A 179 34.56 -11.70 6.09
CA ASN A 179 35.85 -12.25 5.69
C ASN A 179 36.34 -13.36 6.62
N HIS A 180 36.00 -13.28 7.91
CA HIS A 180 36.50 -14.15 8.97
C HIS A 180 35.44 -15.10 9.54
N LEU A 181 34.17 -14.90 9.20
CA LEU A 181 33.04 -15.59 9.80
C LEU A 181 31.93 -15.81 8.78
N THR A 182 31.30 -16.99 8.83
CA THR A 182 30.07 -17.26 8.09
C THR A 182 29.01 -17.72 9.06
N ILE A 183 27.85 -17.06 9.05
CA ILE A 183 26.69 -17.39 9.87
C ILE A 183 25.58 -17.83 8.91
N ALA A 184 25.06 -19.03 9.11
CA ALA A 184 23.90 -19.53 8.36
C ALA A 184 22.87 -20.08 9.33
N GLU A 185 21.64 -19.56 9.27
CA GLU A 185 20.55 -19.92 10.18
C GLU A 185 19.32 -20.39 9.41
N LYS A 186 18.73 -21.48 9.92
CA LYS A 186 17.45 -21.97 9.42
C LYS A 186 16.32 -21.18 10.07
N LEU A 187 15.46 -20.61 9.24
CA LEU A 187 14.27 -19.90 9.67
C LEU A 187 13.04 -20.82 9.61
N HIS A 188 11.94 -20.36 10.21
CA HIS A 188 10.69 -21.10 10.15
C HIS A 188 10.17 -21.18 8.71
N ASN A 189 9.57 -22.31 8.33
CA ASN A 189 9.04 -22.54 6.98
C ASN A 189 7.92 -21.55 6.56
N TYR A 190 7.35 -20.80 7.50
CA TYR A 190 6.34 -19.79 7.23
C TYR A 190 6.95 -18.44 6.80
N CYS A 191 8.25 -18.23 7.04
CA CYS A 191 8.94 -17.02 6.63
C CYS A 191 8.92 -16.88 5.10
N SER A 192 8.79 -15.64 4.63
CA SER A 192 8.90 -15.34 3.20
C SER A 192 10.37 -15.25 2.79
N PHE A 193 10.63 -15.30 1.48
CA PHE A 193 11.97 -15.00 0.95
C PHE A 193 12.44 -13.61 1.40
N PHE A 194 11.56 -12.61 1.33
CA PHE A 194 11.83 -11.26 1.81
C PHE A 194 12.19 -11.22 3.31
N THR A 195 11.49 -12.00 4.13
CA THR A 195 11.81 -12.11 5.56
C THR A 195 13.21 -12.68 5.79
N ALA A 196 13.62 -13.66 4.99
CA ALA A 196 14.95 -14.26 5.09
C ALA A 196 16.07 -13.28 4.72
N GLU A 197 15.88 -12.49 3.66
CA GLU A 197 16.79 -11.41 3.25
C GLU A 197 16.92 -10.34 4.34
N MET A 198 15.79 -9.86 4.86
CA MET A 198 15.79 -8.86 5.93
C MET A 198 16.42 -9.39 7.22
N TYR A 199 16.20 -10.66 7.53
CA TYR A 199 16.83 -11.29 8.67
C TYR A 199 18.35 -11.41 8.49
N ALA A 200 18.84 -11.68 7.27
CA ALA A 200 20.27 -11.73 6.98
C ALA A 200 20.93 -10.37 7.27
N ILE A 201 20.32 -9.29 6.80
CA ILE A 201 20.80 -7.92 7.04
C ILE A 201 20.77 -7.60 8.54
N LEU A 202 19.67 -7.93 9.23
CA LEU A 202 19.56 -7.71 10.68
C LEU A 202 20.65 -8.46 11.44
N LYS A 203 20.90 -9.73 11.07
CA LYS A 203 21.93 -10.57 11.68
C LYS A 203 23.34 -10.02 11.43
N ALA A 204 23.59 -9.51 10.23
CA ALA A 204 24.85 -8.84 9.90
C ALA A 204 25.09 -7.64 10.81
N LEU A 205 24.12 -6.73 10.91
CA LEU A 205 24.22 -5.54 11.75
C LEU A 205 24.41 -5.88 13.23
N HIS A 206 23.69 -6.86 13.74
CA HIS A 206 23.83 -7.29 15.14
C HIS A 206 25.20 -7.92 15.42
N THR A 207 25.77 -8.64 14.44
CA THR A 207 27.10 -9.23 14.58
C THR A 207 28.17 -8.14 14.59
N ILE A 208 28.04 -7.12 13.74
CA ILE A 208 28.93 -5.94 13.72
C ILE A 208 28.87 -5.21 15.08
N GLU A 209 27.67 -4.94 15.59
CA GLU A 209 27.46 -4.29 16.88
C GLU A 209 28.11 -5.06 18.05
N LEU A 210 28.00 -6.39 18.05
CA LEU A 210 28.60 -7.23 19.10
C LEU A 210 30.13 -7.34 19.03
N GLN A 211 30.72 -7.05 17.87
CA GLN A 211 32.16 -7.16 17.64
C GLN A 211 32.92 -5.84 17.90
N ASP A 212 32.23 -4.75 18.27
CA ASP A 212 32.80 -3.40 18.46
C ASP A 212 33.71 -2.98 17.28
N ILE A 213 33.25 -3.18 16.05
CA ILE A 213 33.87 -2.66 14.80
C ILE A 213 33.09 -1.44 14.31
#